data_AF-A0A7V5C4K4-F1
#
_entry.id   AF-A0A7V5C4K4-F1
#
_cell.length_a   1.000
_cell.length_b   1.000
_cell.length_c   1.000
_cell.angle_alpha   90.00
_cell.angle_beta   90.00
_cell.angle_gamma   90.00
#
_symmetry.space_group_name_H-M   'P 1'
#
loop_
_entity.id
_entity.type
_entity.pdbx_description
1 polymer ?
#
loop_
_entity_poly.entity_id
_entity_poly.type
_entity_poly.pdbx_seq_one_letter_code
_entity_poly.pdbx_strand_id
1 'polypeptide(L)'
;MTVYLLSDEIGFPPPHGARSDGLLAVGGDLSPKRLLLAYRQGIFPWFSEDEPIIWWSPDPRLVLYPREIRVSKRLRRTIRKGEFRVTMDKAFLQVISSCAKARTDTWIVDEMIEAYCKLHESGFAHSVEIWRDGELVGGLYGISLGRCFFGESMFT
;
A
#
# COMPACT_ATOMS: atom_id res chain seq x y z
N MET A 1 11.79 -18.52 -17.30
CA MET A 1 11.06 -17.84 -16.21
C MET A 1 9.86 -17.14 -16.84
N THR A 2 8.65 -17.45 -16.40
CA THR A 2 7.40 -17.08 -17.09
C THR A 2 6.85 -15.78 -16.51
N VAL A 3 6.38 -14.88 -17.37
CA VAL A 3 5.59 -13.71 -16.99
C VAL A 3 4.21 -13.90 -17.58
N TYR A 4 3.17 -13.86 -16.75
CA TYR A 4 1.81 -14.08 -17.20
C TYR A 4 1.18 -12.78 -17.71
N LEU A 5 0.43 -12.84 -18.80
CA LEU A 5 -0.43 -11.75 -19.25
C LEU A 5 -1.84 -11.98 -18.70
N LEU A 6 -2.37 -11.04 -17.92
CA LEU A 6 -3.73 -11.14 -17.41
C LEU A 6 -4.75 -10.75 -18.47
N SER A 7 -5.88 -11.46 -18.49
CA SER A 7 -7.06 -11.11 -19.27
C SER A 7 -8.02 -10.21 -18.46
N ASP A 8 -9.17 -9.90 -19.06
CA ASP A 8 -10.29 -9.21 -18.40
C ASP A 8 -10.97 -10.08 -17.33
N GLU A 9 -10.72 -11.39 -17.32
CA GLU A 9 -11.22 -12.26 -16.27
C GLU A 9 -10.48 -11.98 -14.95
N ILE A 10 -11.26 -11.94 -13.86
CA ILE A 10 -10.71 -11.69 -12.52
C ILE A 10 -10.06 -12.97 -12.00
N GLY A 11 -8.76 -13.11 -12.25
CA GLY A 11 -7.94 -14.23 -11.82
C GLY A 11 -6.46 -13.88 -11.76
N PHE A 12 -5.69 -14.67 -11.00
CA PHE A 12 -4.24 -14.58 -10.94
C PHE A 12 -3.61 -15.96 -11.09
N PRO A 13 -2.44 -16.06 -11.74
CA PRO A 13 -1.62 -17.26 -11.68
C PRO A 13 -1.15 -17.53 -10.23
N PRO A 14 -0.78 -18.77 -9.89
CA PRO A 14 -0.30 -19.09 -8.56
C PRO A 14 0.95 -18.26 -8.17
N PRO A 15 1.00 -17.66 -6.96
CA PRO A 15 2.12 -16.79 -6.54
C PRO A 15 3.51 -17.45 -6.57
N HIS A 16 3.60 -18.77 -6.31
CA HIS A 16 4.85 -19.52 -6.38
C HIS A 16 5.39 -19.68 -7.81
N GLY A 17 4.59 -19.31 -8.83
CA GLY A 17 5.03 -19.21 -10.22
C GLY A 17 5.74 -17.91 -10.57
N ALA A 18 5.91 -16.99 -9.60
CA ALA A 18 6.64 -15.74 -9.80
C ALA A 18 8.12 -15.99 -10.10
N ARG A 19 8.74 -15.03 -10.79
CA ARG A 19 10.18 -14.98 -10.98
C ARG A 19 10.91 -14.80 -9.64
N SER A 20 12.21 -15.01 -9.63
CA SER A 20 13.04 -14.87 -8.43
C SER A 20 13.05 -13.46 -7.83
N ASP A 21 12.72 -12.44 -8.62
CA ASP A 21 12.55 -11.04 -8.19
C ASP A 21 11.11 -10.74 -7.70
N GLY A 22 10.20 -11.71 -7.82
CA GLY A 22 8.79 -11.57 -7.48
C GLY A 22 7.89 -11.14 -8.63
N LEU A 23 8.42 -10.84 -9.83
CA LEU A 23 7.58 -10.48 -10.98
C LEU A 23 6.67 -11.66 -11.34
N LEU A 24 5.35 -11.45 -11.30
CA LEU A 24 4.37 -12.50 -11.55
C LEU A 24 3.62 -12.27 -12.87
N ALA A 25 2.94 -11.14 -13.01
CA ALA A 25 2.04 -10.90 -14.13
C ALA A 25 2.03 -9.45 -14.59
N VAL A 26 1.53 -9.22 -15.81
CA VAL A 26 1.36 -7.89 -16.43
C VAL A 26 -0.07 -7.77 -16.97
N GLY A 27 -0.63 -6.55 -16.96
CA GLY A 27 -1.93 -6.22 -17.52
C GLY A 27 -3.09 -6.35 -16.53
N GLY A 28 -4.30 -6.44 -17.08
CA GLY A 28 -5.53 -6.39 -16.29
C GLY A 28 -5.97 -4.97 -15.97
N ASP A 29 -6.50 -4.77 -14.77
CA ASP A 29 -7.08 -3.50 -14.31
C ASP A 29 -6.83 -3.30 -12.81
N LEU A 30 -7.09 -2.08 -12.29
CA LEU A 30 -7.05 -1.78 -10.87
C LEU A 30 -8.46 -1.80 -10.23
N SER A 31 -9.36 -2.64 -10.74
CA SER A 31 -10.71 -2.74 -10.15
C SER A 31 -10.63 -3.23 -8.70
N PRO A 32 -11.53 -2.76 -7.81
CA PRO A 32 -11.55 -3.19 -6.41
C PRO A 32 -11.57 -4.72 -6.26
N LYS A 33 -12.33 -5.43 -7.10
CA LYS A 33 -12.42 -6.89 -7.07
C LYS A 33 -11.06 -7.56 -7.38
N ARG A 34 -10.34 -7.08 -8.41
CA ARG A 34 -9.04 -7.64 -8.78
C ARG A 34 -7.98 -7.34 -7.73
N LEU A 35 -7.92 -6.11 -7.22
CA LEU A 35 -7.00 -5.73 -6.14
C LEU A 35 -7.20 -6.58 -4.89
N LEU A 36 -8.44 -6.72 -4.43
CA LEU A 36 -8.75 -7.55 -3.25
C LEU A 36 -8.38 -9.03 -3.48
N LEU A 37 -8.59 -9.55 -4.69
CA LEU A 37 -8.13 -10.90 -5.03
C LEU A 37 -6.61 -11.01 -4.97
N ALA A 38 -5.88 -10.02 -5.51
CA ALA A 38 -4.43 -9.98 -5.49
C ALA A 38 -3.91 -10.03 -4.04
N TYR A 39 -4.38 -9.12 -3.18
CA TYR A 39 -3.96 -9.07 -1.77
C TYR A 39 -4.27 -10.36 -1.01
N ARG A 40 -5.43 -10.98 -1.27
CA ARG A 40 -5.79 -12.27 -0.68
C ARG A 40 -4.82 -13.40 -1.06
N GLN A 41 -4.13 -13.28 -2.19
CA GLN A 41 -3.13 -14.23 -2.66
C GLN A 41 -1.68 -13.76 -2.36
N GLY A 42 -1.51 -12.64 -1.65
CA GLY A 42 -0.19 -12.07 -1.39
C GLY A 42 0.44 -11.36 -2.59
N ILE A 43 -0.36 -11.00 -3.60
CA ILE A 43 0.06 -10.28 -4.80
C ILE A 43 -0.26 -8.78 -4.63
N PHE A 44 0.61 -7.90 -5.13
CA PHE A 44 0.35 -6.46 -5.13
C PHE A 44 0.76 -5.81 -6.46
N PRO A 45 0.08 -4.74 -6.90
CA PRO A 45 0.47 -3.98 -8.07
C PRO A 45 1.64 -3.06 -7.75
N TRP A 46 2.60 -2.92 -8.66
CA TRP A 46 3.69 -1.96 -8.54
C TRP A 46 4.28 -1.66 -9.92
N PHE A 47 4.07 -0.45 -10.42
CA PHE A 47 4.47 -0.01 -11.77
C PHE A 47 4.60 1.52 -11.81
N SER A 48 5.25 2.04 -12.83
CA SER A 48 5.46 3.48 -13.10
C SER A 48 4.45 4.00 -14.14
N GLU A 49 4.32 5.31 -14.30
CA GLU A 49 3.29 5.94 -15.18
C GLU A 49 3.33 5.46 -16.64
N ASP A 50 4.53 5.19 -17.17
CA ASP A 50 4.73 4.71 -18.55
C ASP A 50 4.79 3.18 -18.67
N GLU A 51 4.55 2.45 -17.57
CA GLU A 51 4.56 1.00 -17.53
C GLU A 51 3.13 0.44 -17.54
N PRO A 52 2.89 -0.74 -18.14
CA PRO A 52 1.64 -1.44 -17.93
C PRO A 52 1.48 -1.81 -16.45
N ILE A 53 0.27 -2.16 -16.00
CA ILE A 53 0.09 -2.68 -14.64
C ILE A 53 0.95 -3.94 -14.46
N ILE A 54 1.82 -3.94 -13.45
CA ILE A 54 2.67 -5.07 -13.10
C ILE A 54 2.30 -5.59 -11.71
N TRP A 55 2.24 -6.90 -11.56
CA TRP A 55 1.85 -7.60 -10.35
C TRP A 55 3.00 -8.44 -9.78
N TRP A 56 3.20 -8.33 -8.47
CA TRP A 56 4.38 -8.86 -7.78
C TRP A 56 4.00 -9.78 -6.61
N SER A 57 4.80 -10.83 -6.41
CA SER A 57 4.78 -11.71 -5.24
C SER A 57 6.21 -12.19 -4.92
N PRO A 58 7.02 -11.36 -4.24
CA PRO A 58 8.42 -11.66 -3.95
C PRO A 58 8.59 -12.74 -2.87
N ASP A 59 9.68 -13.50 -3.01
CA ASP A 59 10.17 -14.45 -2.03
C ASP A 59 11.68 -14.20 -1.80
N PRO A 60 12.13 -13.78 -0.60
CA PRO A 60 11.36 -13.64 0.64
C PRO A 60 10.43 -12.41 0.65
N ARG A 61 9.35 -12.50 1.46
CA ARG A 61 8.43 -11.38 1.71
C ARG A 61 8.74 -10.67 3.01
N LEU A 62 8.85 -9.33 2.96
CA LEU A 62 9.00 -8.51 4.15
C LEU A 62 7.69 -8.48 4.96
N VAL A 63 7.77 -8.82 6.24
CA VAL A 63 6.68 -8.73 7.21
C VAL A 63 7.17 -8.03 8.47
N LEU A 64 6.27 -7.30 9.13
CA LEU A 64 6.51 -6.70 10.44
C LEU A 64 5.47 -7.22 11.43
N TYR A 65 5.90 -8.02 12.39
CA TYR A 65 5.03 -8.42 13.50
C TYR A 65 4.86 -7.23 14.46
N PRO A 66 3.63 -6.81 14.78
CA PRO A 66 3.40 -5.66 15.66
C PRO A 66 4.09 -5.78 17.03
N ARG A 67 4.26 -7.01 17.54
CA ARG A 67 4.93 -7.28 18.82
C ARG A 67 6.45 -7.12 18.75
N GLU A 68 7.04 -7.12 17.56
CA GLU A 68 8.48 -7.02 17.33
C GLU A 68 8.93 -5.59 16.99
N ILE A 69 7.99 -4.63 16.95
CA ILE A 69 8.31 -3.25 16.61
C ILE A 69 9.28 -2.65 17.64
N ARG A 70 10.43 -2.18 17.15
CA ARG A 70 11.45 -1.55 17.98
C ARG A 70 11.22 -0.05 18.08
N VAL A 71 10.54 0.38 19.14
CA VAL A 71 10.35 1.81 19.43
C VAL A 71 11.56 2.36 20.19
N SER A 72 12.36 3.21 19.52
CA SER A 72 13.57 3.80 20.11
C SER A 72 13.24 4.68 21.33
N LYS A 73 14.23 4.85 22.24
CA LYS A 73 14.07 5.74 23.41
C LYS A 73 13.73 7.18 23.01
N ARG A 74 14.29 7.67 21.89
CA ARG A 74 14.00 9.00 21.34
C ARG A 74 12.55 9.11 20.90
N LEU A 75 12.05 8.14 20.12
CA LEU A 75 10.66 8.11 19.69
C LEU A 75 9.68 8.05 20.87
N ARG A 76 9.96 7.22 21.89
CA ARG A 76 9.15 7.18 23.13
C ARG A 76 9.14 8.52 23.89
N ARG A 77 10.22 9.30 23.82
CA ARG A 77 10.24 10.66 24.40
C ARG A 77 9.37 11.59 23.58
N THR A 78 9.49 11.57 22.26
CA THR A 78 8.65 12.37 21.34
C THR A 78 7.15 12.09 21.55
N ILE A 79 6.74 10.82 21.55
CA ILE A 79 5.33 10.44 21.75
C ILE A 79 4.78 10.97 23.08
N ARG A 80 5.56 10.88 24.16
CA ARG A 80 5.15 11.33 25.50
C ARG A 80 4.96 12.84 25.63
N LYS A 81 5.50 13.64 24.72
CA LYS A 81 5.27 15.08 24.73
C LYS A 81 3.86 15.46 24.28
N GLY A 82 3.16 14.57 23.58
CA GLY A 82 1.80 14.84 23.09
C GLY A 82 1.71 15.92 22.02
N GLU A 83 2.83 16.21 21.33
CA GLU A 83 2.91 17.25 20.28
C GLU A 83 2.15 16.87 19.00
N PHE A 84 1.77 15.60 18.84
CA PHE A 84 1.11 15.09 17.65
C PHE A 84 -0.25 14.48 18.00
N ARG A 85 -1.25 14.75 17.16
CA ARG A 85 -2.55 14.08 17.19
C ARG A 85 -2.58 13.00 16.12
N VAL A 86 -2.97 11.79 16.50
CA VAL A 86 -3.14 10.67 15.57
C VAL A 86 -4.63 10.50 15.28
N THR A 87 -5.00 10.41 14.00
CA THR A 87 -6.36 10.00 13.59
C THR A 87 -6.29 8.82 12.63
N MET A 88 -7.45 8.26 12.32
CA MET A 88 -7.60 7.19 11.34
C MET A 88 -8.77 7.56 10.41
N ASP A 89 -8.59 7.30 9.12
CA ASP A 89 -9.60 7.46 8.07
C ASP A 89 -10.22 8.87 8.03
N LYS A 90 -9.43 9.91 8.36
CA LYS A 90 -9.88 11.31 8.30
C LYS A 90 -9.46 12.03 7.04
N ALA A 91 -8.36 11.62 6.42
CA ALA A 91 -7.82 12.31 5.26
C ALA A 91 -7.09 11.36 4.29
N PHE A 92 -7.71 10.23 3.93
CA PHE A 92 -7.09 9.18 3.10
C PHE A 92 -6.48 9.73 1.80
N LEU A 93 -7.24 10.53 1.04
CA LEU A 93 -6.77 11.16 -0.20
C LEU A 93 -5.54 12.05 0.07
N GLN A 94 -5.56 12.85 1.13
CA GLN A 94 -4.40 13.69 1.46
C GLN A 94 -3.16 12.84 1.81
N VAL A 95 -3.34 11.73 2.53
CA VAL A 95 -2.24 10.82 2.88
C VAL A 95 -1.63 10.18 1.64
N ILE A 96 -2.43 9.58 0.75
CA ILE A 96 -1.91 8.92 -0.45
C ILE A 96 -1.29 9.93 -1.42
N SER A 97 -1.88 11.11 -1.59
CA SER A 97 -1.30 12.19 -2.40
C SER A 97 0.01 12.72 -1.83
N SER A 98 0.13 12.82 -0.50
CA SER A 98 1.40 13.19 0.15
C SER A 98 2.46 12.10 -0.01
N CYS A 99 2.07 10.82 0.05
CA CYS A 99 2.98 9.71 -0.25
C CYS A 99 3.48 9.76 -1.71
N ALA A 100 2.62 10.10 -2.66
CA ALA A 100 2.99 10.28 -4.06
C ALA A 100 4.03 11.41 -4.23
N LYS A 101 3.83 12.54 -3.56
CA LYS A 101 4.72 13.71 -3.66
C LYS A 101 6.03 13.59 -2.88
N ALA A 102 6.12 12.68 -1.89
CA ALA A 102 7.29 12.54 -1.03
C ALA A 102 8.53 12.02 -1.77
N ARG A 103 8.37 11.49 -2.99
CA ARG A 103 9.44 10.94 -3.81
C ARG A 103 9.27 11.42 -5.25
N THR A 104 10.39 11.74 -5.91
CA THR A 104 10.41 12.10 -7.34
C THR A 104 10.08 10.93 -8.26
N ASP A 105 10.49 9.71 -7.89
CA ASP A 105 10.22 8.48 -8.64
C ASP A 105 9.25 7.59 -7.85
N THR A 106 7.96 7.88 -7.95
CA THR A 106 6.90 7.15 -7.24
C THR A 106 6.09 6.27 -8.20
N TRP A 107 5.64 5.12 -7.69
CA TRP A 107 4.69 4.24 -8.36
C TRP A 107 3.24 4.61 -8.08
N ILE A 108 3.01 5.62 -7.22
CA ILE A 108 1.69 6.09 -6.82
C ILE A 108 1.19 7.08 -7.89
N VAL A 109 0.87 6.54 -9.05
CA VAL A 109 0.29 7.26 -10.19
C VAL A 109 -1.19 7.55 -9.96
N ASP A 110 -1.80 8.42 -10.77
CA ASP A 110 -3.19 8.84 -10.59
C ASP A 110 -4.19 7.65 -10.56
N GLU A 111 -3.96 6.63 -11.40
CA GLU A 111 -4.78 5.41 -11.43
C GLU A 111 -4.72 4.63 -10.11
N MET A 112 -3.54 4.61 -9.47
CA MET A 112 -3.36 3.99 -8.15
C MET A 112 -4.06 4.80 -7.07
N ILE A 113 -3.98 6.13 -7.12
CA ILE A 113 -4.70 7.00 -6.19
C ILE A 113 -6.20 6.74 -6.28
N GLU A 114 -6.75 6.73 -7.49
CA GLU A 114 -8.17 6.48 -7.72
C GLU A 114 -8.59 5.09 -7.22
N ALA A 115 -7.83 4.04 -7.55
CA ALA A 115 -8.15 2.68 -7.16
C ALA A 115 -8.16 2.48 -5.64
N TYR A 116 -7.18 3.06 -4.93
CA TYR A 116 -7.11 2.94 -3.47
C TYR A 116 -8.14 3.83 -2.77
N CYS A 117 -8.51 4.97 -3.35
CA CYS A 117 -9.66 5.75 -2.85
C CYS A 117 -10.96 4.94 -2.96
N LYS A 118 -11.20 4.23 -4.07
CA LYS A 118 -12.36 3.33 -4.19
C LYS A 118 -12.33 2.20 -3.14
N LEU A 119 -11.15 1.65 -2.85
CA LEU A 119 -10.99 0.66 -1.79
C LEU A 119 -11.22 1.25 -0.39
N HIS A 120 -10.85 2.51 -0.18
CA HIS A 120 -11.12 3.24 1.06
C HIS A 120 -12.61 3.45 1.27
N GLU A 121 -13.32 3.94 0.24
CA GLU A 121 -14.78 4.10 0.24
C GLU A 121 -15.51 2.77 0.50
N SER A 122 -14.93 1.67 0.03
CA SER A 122 -15.45 0.31 0.24
C SER A 122 -15.06 -0.31 1.59
N GLY A 123 -14.30 0.40 2.43
CA GLY A 123 -13.91 -0.04 3.78
C GLY A 123 -12.75 -1.04 3.84
N PHE A 124 -11.94 -1.13 2.79
CA PHE A 124 -10.78 -2.03 2.72
C PHE A 124 -9.44 -1.31 2.85
N ALA A 125 -9.34 -0.08 2.33
CA ALA A 125 -8.14 0.74 2.49
C ALA A 125 -8.32 1.71 3.66
N HIS A 126 -7.28 1.86 4.46
CA HIS A 126 -7.29 2.74 5.63
C HIS A 126 -6.07 3.62 5.68
N SER A 127 -6.23 4.80 6.27
CA SER A 127 -5.14 5.74 6.53
C SER A 127 -4.98 6.00 8.02
N VAL A 128 -3.74 6.27 8.42
CA VAL A 128 -3.38 6.83 9.73
C VAL A 128 -2.75 8.18 9.47
N GLU A 129 -3.32 9.22 10.07
CA GLU A 129 -2.86 10.60 9.90
C GLU A 129 -2.15 11.10 11.16
N ILE A 130 -1.04 11.82 10.96
CA ILE A 130 -0.29 12.49 12.02
C ILE A 130 -0.44 14.00 11.84
N TRP A 131 -1.07 14.64 12.82
CA TRP A 131 -1.32 16.08 12.81
C TRP A 131 -0.45 16.81 13.83
N ARG A 132 0.03 17.99 13.46
CA ARG A 132 0.67 18.94 14.37
C ARG A 132 0.11 20.33 14.12
N ASP A 133 -0.35 21.01 15.16
CA ASP A 133 -0.92 22.36 15.07
C ASP A 133 -2.05 22.50 14.03
N GLY A 134 -2.77 21.41 13.76
CA GLY A 134 -3.86 21.35 12.77
C GLY A 134 -3.42 20.95 11.36
N GLU A 135 -2.12 20.87 11.09
CA GLU A 135 -1.57 20.49 9.78
C GLU A 135 -1.22 19.00 9.72
N LEU A 136 -1.42 18.39 8.55
CA LEU A 136 -1.04 17.01 8.28
C LEU A 136 0.47 16.94 8.01
N VAL A 137 1.22 16.37 8.95
CA VAL A 137 2.70 16.34 8.92
C VAL A 137 3.28 14.94 8.72
N GLY A 138 2.41 13.95 8.49
CA GLY A 138 2.83 12.59 8.21
C GLY A 138 1.65 11.64 8.17
N GLY A 139 1.90 10.44 7.71
CA GLY A 139 0.87 9.42 7.65
C GLY A 139 1.32 8.19 6.90
N LEU A 140 0.46 7.19 6.95
CA LEU A 140 0.61 5.93 6.24
C LEU A 140 -0.79 5.48 5.78
N TYR A 141 -0.85 4.83 4.63
CA TYR A 141 -2.06 4.12 4.20
C TYR A 141 -1.76 2.66 3.88
N GLY A 142 -2.81 1.85 3.84
CA GLY A 142 -2.69 0.45 3.49
C GLY A 142 -4.02 -0.28 3.40
N ILE A 143 -3.96 -1.56 3.03
CA ILE A 143 -5.13 -2.43 2.89
C ILE A 143 -5.28 -3.30 4.14
N SER A 144 -6.48 -3.36 4.70
CA SER A 144 -6.85 -4.24 5.81
C SER A 144 -7.65 -5.43 5.30
N LEU A 145 -7.12 -6.64 5.50
CA LEU A 145 -7.82 -7.89 5.18
C LEU A 145 -7.66 -8.89 6.32
N GLY A 146 -8.77 -9.20 6.97
CA GLY A 146 -8.81 -10.13 8.09
C GLY A 146 -7.96 -9.63 9.26
N ARG A 147 -6.84 -10.32 9.53
CA ARG A 147 -5.91 -9.98 10.63
C ARG A 147 -4.60 -9.37 10.14
N CYS A 148 -4.49 -9.11 8.84
CA CYS A 148 -3.30 -8.57 8.20
C CYS A 148 -3.56 -7.14 7.72
N PHE A 149 -2.55 -6.29 7.88
CA PHE A 149 -2.52 -4.96 7.32
C PHE A 149 -1.34 -4.85 6.36
N PHE A 150 -1.63 -4.58 5.09
CA PHE A 150 -0.64 -4.40 4.04
C PHE A 150 -0.29 -2.91 3.99
N GLY A 151 0.83 -2.53 4.60
CA GLY A 151 1.32 -1.15 4.58
C GLY A 151 1.90 -0.81 3.21
N GLU A 152 1.29 0.15 2.53
CA GLU A 152 1.60 0.49 1.13
C GLU A 152 2.71 1.53 1.05
N SER A 153 2.47 2.68 1.70
CA SER A 153 3.45 3.76 1.75
C SER A 153 3.21 4.65 2.95
N MET A 154 4.20 5.49 3.24
CA MET A 154 4.17 6.49 4.29
C MET A 154 4.95 7.74 3.88
N PHE A 155 4.65 8.86 4.51
CA PHE A 155 5.40 10.12 4.36
C PHE A 155 5.59 10.81 5.71
N THR A 156 6.58 11.72 5.76
CA THR A 156 6.96 12.53 6.93
C THR A 156 7.50 13.87 6.49
#